data_AF-A0A6L9T9Y9-F1
#
_entry.id   AF-A0A6L9T9Y9-F1
#
_cell.length_a   1.000
_cell.length_b   1.000
_cell.length_c   1.000
_cell.angle_alpha   90.00
_cell.angle_beta   90.00
_cell.angle_gamma   90.00
#
_symmetry.space_group_name_H-M   'P 1'
#
loop_
_entity.id
_entity.type
_entity.pdbx_description
1 polymer ?
#
loop_
_entity_poly.entity_id
_entity_poly.type
_entity_poly.pdbx_seq_one_letter_code
_entity_poly.pdbx_strand_id
1 'polypeptide(L)'
;MPMNDIRTTDINLSSLSELLRASSRTIDVADTGVGLVITDNRTAYLKTTVGMNGIVRSRWEYPQPDKRGRIRGLRDYDAATVATFADRCVTLPAFALTGDTAHQAMQLRLYLNRQANRFAPHQVHTALRLPQLAASSDTRYDVWRSYRRLMQNIIDDGNTDAVFGGAVGRDLQLLIDAIASPAGLALIAAFIVDEVERTKPDGNKTEQDRQLRYVVEDLDYSGADEAGQLAELLDTAVELIAEVRARPDFARIRAMRDLLTGIVNRLPGNALAVAGFTRGMAGHVLILISWWLGSDLARLADSALRLEMLTEAQLTAAGTSAGVGLKPIGGSSVCTRAVRNGRPGWKR
;
A
#
# COMPACT_ATOMS: atom_id res chain seq x y z
N MET A 1 -23.57 5.19 -16.53
CA MET A 1 -22.89 4.14 -15.74
C MET A 1 -23.85 2.98 -15.60
N PRO A 2 -23.51 1.74 -16.00
CA PRO A 2 -24.34 0.61 -15.61
C PRO A 2 -24.06 0.32 -14.13
N MET A 3 -25.11 0.41 -13.34
CA MET A 3 -25.18 -0.09 -11.97
C MET A 3 -24.94 -1.61 -12.06
N ASN A 4 -23.84 -2.10 -11.48
CA ASN A 4 -23.58 -3.54 -11.44
C ASN A 4 -24.79 -4.23 -10.78
N ASP A 5 -25.50 -5.06 -11.55
CA ASP A 5 -26.54 -5.96 -11.06
C ASP A 5 -25.88 -6.98 -10.13
N ILE A 6 -25.79 -6.63 -8.86
CA ILE A 6 -25.43 -7.56 -7.80
C ILE A 6 -26.64 -8.47 -7.62
N ARG A 7 -26.59 -9.67 -8.22
CA ARG A 7 -27.62 -10.70 -8.05
C ARG A 7 -27.90 -10.91 -6.55
N THR A 8 -29.14 -10.69 -6.16
CA THR A 8 -29.62 -10.90 -4.80
C THR A 8 -29.78 -12.38 -4.55
N THR A 9 -29.10 -12.89 -3.52
CA THR A 9 -29.29 -14.26 -3.05
C THR A 9 -29.89 -14.16 -1.66
N ASP A 10 -31.02 -14.83 -1.42
CA ASP A 10 -31.59 -14.90 -0.08
C ASP A 10 -30.60 -15.65 0.82
N ILE A 11 -30.19 -15.03 1.92
CA ILE A 11 -29.22 -15.60 2.87
C ILE A 11 -29.92 -16.08 4.12
N ASN A 12 -29.57 -17.30 4.55
CA ASN A 12 -29.93 -17.78 5.87
C ASN A 12 -29.04 -17.11 6.94
N LEU A 13 -29.47 -15.95 7.43
CA LEU A 13 -28.74 -15.14 8.40
C LEU A 13 -28.53 -15.87 9.73
N SER A 14 -29.50 -16.68 10.17
CA SER A 14 -29.40 -17.45 11.42
C SER A 14 -28.23 -18.43 11.36
N SER A 15 -28.19 -19.29 10.34
CA SER A 15 -27.11 -20.26 10.15
C SER A 15 -25.75 -19.57 9.90
N LEU A 16 -25.74 -18.45 9.18
CA LEU A 16 -24.53 -17.66 8.98
C LEU A 16 -23.99 -17.11 10.31
N SER A 17 -24.86 -16.59 11.18
CA SER A 17 -24.48 -16.05 12.49
C SER A 17 -23.87 -17.13 13.40
N GLU A 18 -24.45 -18.33 13.42
CA GLU A 18 -23.96 -19.47 14.20
C GLU A 18 -22.58 -19.91 13.74
N LEU A 19 -22.39 -20.06 12.41
CA LEU A 19 -21.11 -20.44 11.84
C LEU A 19 -20.02 -19.40 12.13
N LEU A 20 -20.35 -18.11 12.01
CA LEU A 20 -19.39 -17.05 12.30
C LEU A 20 -18.97 -17.04 13.78
N ARG A 21 -19.93 -17.12 14.71
CA ARG A 21 -19.65 -17.18 16.17
C ARG A 21 -18.84 -18.42 16.54
N ALA A 22 -19.13 -19.58 15.93
CA ALA A 22 -18.38 -20.81 16.18
C ALA A 22 -16.94 -20.74 15.63
N SER A 23 -16.71 -19.96 14.57
CA SER A 23 -15.46 -19.98 13.80
C SER A 23 -14.36 -19.02 14.29
N SER A 24 -14.69 -18.05 15.14
CA SER A 24 -13.71 -17.07 15.65
C SER A 24 -14.09 -16.51 17.02
N ARG A 25 -13.08 -16.37 17.89
CA ARG A 25 -13.23 -15.70 19.20
C ARG A 25 -13.13 -14.18 19.12
N THR A 26 -12.66 -13.64 18.00
CA THR A 26 -12.47 -12.19 17.82
C THR A 26 -13.72 -11.50 17.27
N ILE A 27 -14.66 -12.29 16.76
CA ILE A 27 -15.84 -11.80 16.05
C ILE A 27 -17.05 -11.89 16.98
N ASP A 28 -17.76 -10.79 17.11
CA ASP A 28 -19.09 -10.75 17.71
C ASP A 28 -20.14 -10.45 16.64
N VAL A 29 -21.29 -11.11 16.75
CA VAL A 29 -22.39 -11.02 15.78
C VAL A 29 -23.67 -10.72 16.52
N ALA A 30 -24.29 -9.59 16.20
CA ALA A 30 -25.62 -9.20 16.66
C ALA A 30 -26.62 -9.34 15.50
N ASP A 31 -27.69 -10.11 15.73
CA ASP A 31 -28.82 -10.19 14.81
C ASP A 31 -29.80 -9.06 15.13
N THR A 32 -30.14 -8.25 14.13
CA THR A 32 -31.06 -7.11 14.29
C THR A 32 -32.47 -7.40 13.76
N GLY A 33 -32.72 -8.61 13.29
CA GLY A 33 -33.98 -9.02 12.65
C GLY A 33 -34.13 -8.57 11.20
N VAL A 34 -33.31 -7.61 10.73
CA VAL A 34 -33.25 -7.15 9.32
C VAL A 34 -31.89 -7.40 8.67
N GLY A 35 -30.96 -7.98 9.42
CA GLY A 35 -29.58 -8.21 9.01
C GLY A 35 -28.70 -8.62 10.19
N LEU A 36 -27.42 -8.85 9.90
CA LEU A 36 -26.40 -9.10 10.91
C LEU A 36 -25.51 -7.87 11.04
N VAL A 37 -25.17 -7.50 12.27
CA VAL A 37 -24.10 -6.57 12.61
C VAL A 37 -22.95 -7.37 13.18
N ILE A 38 -21.81 -7.31 12.51
CA ILE A 38 -20.60 -8.04 12.83
C ILE A 38 -19.55 -7.02 13.27
N THR A 39 -18.91 -7.30 14.41
CA THR A 39 -17.79 -6.53 14.93
C THR A 39 -16.60 -7.45 15.18
N ASP A 40 -15.39 -6.95 14.96
CA ASP A 40 -14.15 -7.68 15.22
C ASP A 40 -13.31 -6.88 16.23
N ASN A 41 -12.92 -7.51 17.34
CA ASN A 41 -12.21 -6.83 18.42
C ASN A 41 -10.81 -6.31 18.00
N ARG A 42 -10.25 -6.81 16.90
CA ARG A 42 -8.99 -6.31 16.31
C ARG A 42 -9.18 -4.98 15.58
N THR A 43 -10.42 -4.66 15.19
CA THR A 43 -10.78 -3.45 14.44
C THR A 43 -11.95 -2.74 15.14
N ALA A 44 -11.69 -2.17 16.31
CA ALA A 44 -12.70 -1.69 17.26
C ALA A 44 -13.76 -0.71 16.69
N TYR A 45 -13.46 0.04 15.63
CA TYR A 45 -14.38 1.01 15.02
C TYR A 45 -14.96 0.53 13.69
N LEU A 46 -14.56 -0.64 13.20
CA LEU A 46 -15.09 -1.20 11.96
C LEU A 46 -16.38 -1.96 12.26
N LYS A 47 -17.49 -1.49 11.70
CA LYS A 47 -18.76 -2.22 11.71
C LYS A 47 -19.01 -2.82 10.33
N THR A 48 -19.36 -4.10 10.31
CA THR A 48 -19.73 -4.82 9.09
C THR A 48 -21.17 -5.28 9.21
N THR A 49 -22.02 -4.87 8.27
CA THR A 49 -23.44 -5.23 8.23
C THR A 49 -23.72 -6.14 7.04
N VAL A 50 -24.45 -7.23 7.27
CA VAL A 50 -24.94 -8.13 6.22
C VAL A 50 -26.45 -7.98 6.12
N GLY A 51 -26.96 -7.52 4.99
CA GLY A 51 -28.39 -7.46 4.74
C GLY A 51 -28.98 -8.83 4.37
N MET A 52 -30.30 -8.97 4.48
CA MET A 52 -31.03 -10.18 4.04
C MET A 52 -30.80 -10.53 2.57
N ASN A 53 -30.54 -9.52 1.74
CA ASN A 53 -30.21 -9.67 0.32
C ASN A 53 -28.77 -10.15 0.04
N GLY A 54 -28.01 -10.47 1.10
CA GLY A 54 -26.64 -10.93 1.02
C GLY A 54 -25.59 -9.89 0.69
N ILE A 55 -25.97 -8.61 0.69
CA ILE A 55 -25.02 -7.52 0.49
C ILE A 55 -24.33 -7.19 1.81
N VAL A 56 -23.01 -7.25 1.79
CA VAL A 56 -22.14 -6.82 2.89
C VAL A 56 -21.77 -5.36 2.68
N ARG A 57 -22.01 -4.56 3.71
CA ARG A 57 -21.57 -3.16 3.79
C ARG A 57 -20.72 -3.01 5.04
N SER A 58 -19.62 -2.28 4.94
CA SER A 58 -18.80 -2.00 6.12
C SER A 58 -18.44 -0.54 6.16
N ARG A 59 -18.31 -0.01 7.36
CA ARG A 59 -17.85 1.36 7.57
C ARG A 59 -17.12 1.47 8.90
N TRP A 60 -16.09 2.31 8.90
CA TRP A 60 -15.45 2.74 10.13
C TRP A 60 -16.31 3.82 10.76
N GLU A 61 -16.79 3.62 11.99
CA GLU A 61 -17.62 4.58 12.73
C GLU A 61 -16.90 5.04 14.00
N TYR A 62 -16.48 6.31 14.02
CA TYR A 62 -15.77 6.88 15.16
C TYR A 62 -16.75 7.60 16.10
N PRO A 63 -16.67 7.38 17.43
CA PRO A 63 -17.55 8.04 18.37
C PRO A 63 -17.24 9.55 18.48
N GLN A 64 -18.14 10.28 19.14
CA GLN A 64 -17.85 11.67 19.53
C GLN A 64 -16.64 11.71 20.46
N PRO A 65 -15.81 12.76 20.35
CA PRO A 65 -14.68 12.90 21.25
C PRO A 65 -15.21 13.31 22.64
N ASP A 66 -14.44 13.03 23.68
CA ASP A 66 -14.72 13.59 24.99
C ASP A 66 -14.51 15.11 25.02
N LYS A 67 -14.78 15.75 26.18
CA LYS A 67 -14.58 17.20 26.37
C LYS A 67 -13.14 17.67 26.12
N ARG A 68 -12.16 16.77 26.07
CA ARG A 68 -10.74 17.04 25.80
C ARG A 68 -10.34 16.72 24.36
N GLY A 69 -11.31 16.40 23.49
CA GLY A 69 -11.04 16.06 22.09
C GLY A 69 -10.57 14.61 21.88
N ARG A 70 -10.56 13.77 22.92
CA ARG A 70 -10.01 12.41 22.84
C ARG A 70 -11.07 11.41 22.39
N ILE A 71 -10.65 10.47 21.56
CA ILE A 71 -11.44 9.29 21.21
C ILE A 71 -10.78 8.09 21.88
N ARG A 72 -11.52 7.39 22.75
CA ARG A 72 -10.99 6.25 23.52
C ARG A 72 -10.44 5.19 22.58
N GLY A 73 -9.14 4.92 22.64
CA GLY A 73 -8.46 3.92 21.81
C GLY A 73 -7.66 4.51 20.65
N LEU A 74 -7.75 5.84 20.41
CA LEU A 74 -6.96 6.55 19.41
C LEU A 74 -5.84 7.38 20.05
N ARG A 75 -4.71 7.49 19.36
CA ARG A 75 -3.64 8.44 19.68
C ARG A 75 -4.06 9.85 19.25
N ASP A 76 -3.38 10.88 19.75
CA ASP A 76 -3.72 12.28 19.44
C ASP A 76 -3.68 12.58 17.93
N TYR A 77 -2.67 12.06 17.20
CA TYR A 77 -2.59 12.21 15.74
C TYR A 77 -3.68 11.45 14.98
N ASP A 78 -4.08 10.27 15.47
CA ASP A 78 -5.17 9.49 14.88
C ASP A 78 -6.51 10.23 15.09
N ALA A 79 -6.73 10.78 16.29
CA ALA A 79 -7.90 11.59 16.60
C ALA A 79 -7.95 12.89 15.77
N ALA A 80 -6.81 13.55 15.56
CA ALA A 80 -6.69 14.71 14.70
C ALA A 80 -7.03 14.36 13.23
N THR A 81 -6.62 13.19 12.76
CA THR A 81 -6.97 12.70 11.41
C THR A 81 -8.45 12.38 11.30
N VAL A 82 -9.06 11.78 12.33
CA VAL A 82 -10.53 11.59 12.36
C VAL A 82 -11.27 12.92 12.30
N ALA A 83 -10.72 13.98 12.90
CA ALA A 83 -11.33 15.31 12.85
C ALA A 83 -11.32 15.95 11.45
N THR A 84 -10.48 15.46 10.52
CA THR A 84 -10.50 15.93 9.13
C THR A 84 -11.51 15.21 8.25
N PHE A 85 -12.15 14.13 8.73
CA PHE A 85 -13.15 13.42 7.94
C PHE A 85 -14.46 14.23 7.89
N ALA A 86 -15.03 14.37 6.70
CA ALA A 86 -16.28 15.11 6.48
C ALA A 86 -17.43 14.55 7.35
N ASP A 87 -17.56 13.24 7.35
CA ASP A 87 -18.34 12.47 8.31
C ASP A 87 -17.36 11.60 9.10
N ARG A 88 -17.58 11.41 10.42
CA ARG A 88 -16.83 10.44 11.26
C ARG A 88 -17.08 8.98 10.88
N CYS A 89 -17.47 8.75 9.63
CA CYS A 89 -17.83 7.50 9.03
C CYS A 89 -17.05 7.35 7.72
N VAL A 90 -16.23 6.30 7.60
CA VAL A 90 -15.54 5.98 6.35
C VAL A 90 -16.12 4.69 5.79
N THR A 91 -16.93 4.81 4.75
CA THR A 91 -17.60 3.68 4.10
C THR A 91 -16.64 2.92 3.20
N LEU A 92 -16.63 1.59 3.32
CA LEU A 92 -15.89 0.68 2.46
C LEU A 92 -16.78 0.16 1.32
N PRO A 93 -16.18 -0.24 0.17
CA PRO A 93 -16.94 -0.83 -0.93
C PRO A 93 -17.78 -2.03 -0.49
N ALA A 94 -19.04 -2.06 -0.93
CA ALA A 94 -19.93 -3.18 -0.70
C ALA A 94 -19.60 -4.36 -1.61
N PHE A 95 -19.94 -5.57 -1.18
CA PHE A 95 -19.83 -6.78 -1.99
C PHE A 95 -20.97 -7.75 -1.65
N ALA A 96 -21.32 -8.63 -2.60
CA ALA A 96 -22.28 -9.70 -2.34
C ALA A 96 -21.58 -10.96 -1.86
N LEU A 97 -22.22 -11.64 -0.92
CA LEU A 97 -21.89 -13.00 -0.57
C LEU A 97 -22.46 -13.94 -1.64
N THR A 98 -21.69 -14.97 -1.96
CA THR A 98 -22.05 -15.96 -2.98
C THR A 98 -21.84 -17.38 -2.44
N GLY A 99 -22.44 -18.37 -3.10
CA GLY A 99 -22.34 -19.77 -2.68
C GLY A 99 -23.22 -20.13 -1.47
N ASP A 100 -22.93 -21.27 -0.86
CA ASP A 100 -23.65 -21.76 0.33
C ASP A 100 -23.21 -21.05 1.62
N THR A 101 -23.92 -21.28 2.73
CA THR A 101 -23.66 -20.60 4.01
C THR A 101 -22.21 -20.79 4.50
N ALA A 102 -21.60 -21.95 4.24
CA ALA A 102 -20.21 -22.21 4.61
C ALA A 102 -19.24 -21.35 3.80
N HIS A 103 -19.47 -21.24 2.49
CA HIS A 103 -18.69 -20.37 1.61
C HIS A 103 -18.87 -18.88 1.95
N GLN A 104 -20.10 -18.46 2.25
CA GLN A 104 -20.43 -17.10 2.69
C GLN A 104 -19.71 -16.74 4.00
N ALA A 105 -19.73 -17.65 4.98
CA ALA A 105 -18.99 -17.47 6.24
C ALA A 105 -17.47 -17.36 6.00
N MET A 106 -16.91 -18.19 5.11
CA MET A 106 -15.51 -18.10 4.72
C MET A 106 -15.17 -16.76 4.06
N GLN A 107 -16.01 -16.27 3.14
CA GLN A 107 -15.82 -14.97 2.49
C GLN A 107 -15.80 -13.83 3.51
N LEU A 108 -16.74 -13.82 4.47
CA LEU A 108 -16.77 -12.83 5.55
C LEU A 108 -15.53 -12.90 6.45
N ARG A 109 -15.08 -14.11 6.81
CA ARG A 109 -13.85 -14.27 7.61
C ARG A 109 -12.62 -13.77 6.87
N LEU A 110 -12.48 -14.10 5.58
CA LEU A 110 -11.39 -13.59 4.74
C LEU A 110 -11.45 -12.06 4.63
N TYR A 111 -12.65 -11.49 4.50
CA TYR A 111 -12.85 -10.05 4.50
C TYR A 111 -12.39 -9.41 5.82
N LEU A 112 -12.87 -9.90 6.96
CA LEU A 112 -12.51 -9.36 8.29
C LEU A 112 -11.03 -9.51 8.58
N ASN A 113 -10.43 -10.67 8.25
CA ASN A 113 -8.98 -10.88 8.38
C ASN A 113 -8.18 -9.91 7.49
N ARG A 114 -8.65 -9.63 6.27
CA ARG A 114 -8.02 -8.62 5.41
C ARG A 114 -8.13 -7.23 6.01
N GLN A 115 -9.26 -6.85 6.61
CA GLN A 115 -9.40 -5.54 7.26
C GLN A 115 -8.54 -5.42 8.52
N ALA A 116 -8.45 -6.48 9.33
CA ALA A 116 -7.60 -6.52 10.52
C ALA A 116 -6.11 -6.38 10.20
N ASN A 117 -5.69 -6.83 9.01
CA ASN A 117 -4.31 -6.69 8.55
C ASN A 117 -4.03 -5.37 7.82
N ARG A 118 -5.04 -4.54 7.54
CA ARG A 118 -4.87 -3.23 6.88
C ARG A 118 -4.70 -2.12 7.91
N PHE A 119 -4.05 -1.04 7.51
CA PHE A 119 -4.10 0.19 8.27
C PHE A 119 -5.53 0.72 8.27
N ALA A 120 -6.01 1.11 9.44
CA ALA A 120 -7.29 1.78 9.54
C ALA A 120 -7.20 3.19 8.91
N PRO A 121 -8.31 3.77 8.42
CA PRO A 121 -8.28 5.08 7.78
C PRO A 121 -7.69 6.19 8.67
N HIS A 122 -7.91 6.14 9.99
CA HIS A 122 -7.35 7.11 10.94
C HIS A 122 -5.84 6.97 11.17
N GLN A 123 -5.22 5.87 10.74
CA GLN A 123 -3.78 5.63 10.84
C GLN A 123 -3.02 6.13 9.62
N VAL A 124 -3.69 6.75 8.65
CA VAL A 124 -3.08 7.34 7.45
C VAL A 124 -3.24 8.84 7.54
N HIS A 125 -2.18 9.55 7.93
CA HIS A 125 -2.26 10.97 8.30
C HIS A 125 -1.97 11.90 7.12
N THR A 126 -2.19 11.46 5.87
CA THR A 126 -1.81 12.20 4.66
C THR A 126 -2.31 13.64 4.68
N ALA A 127 -3.56 13.88 5.09
CA ALA A 127 -4.14 15.23 5.16
C ALA A 127 -3.38 16.17 6.11
N LEU A 128 -2.77 15.63 7.17
CA LEU A 128 -1.96 16.38 8.13
C LEU A 128 -0.48 16.46 7.72
N ARG A 129 0.04 15.39 7.10
CA ARG A 129 1.45 15.23 6.78
C ARG A 129 1.84 15.93 5.48
N LEU A 130 0.98 15.90 4.46
CA LEU A 130 1.28 16.42 3.13
C LEU A 130 1.76 17.88 3.14
N PRO A 131 1.13 18.82 3.89
CA PRO A 131 1.62 20.19 3.96
C PRO A 131 3.04 20.28 4.56
N GLN A 132 3.38 19.41 5.50
CA GLN A 132 4.70 19.41 6.16
C GLN A 132 5.78 18.86 5.22
N LEU A 133 5.45 17.84 4.43
CA LEU A 133 6.35 17.26 3.42
C LEU A 133 6.60 18.25 2.27
N ALA A 134 5.56 18.97 1.83
CA ALA A 134 5.68 19.97 0.77
C ALA A 134 6.47 21.21 1.21
N ALA A 135 6.40 21.60 2.49
CA ALA A 135 6.99 22.84 2.98
C ALA A 135 8.41 22.71 3.57
N SER A 136 8.87 21.50 3.92
CA SER A 136 10.11 21.34 4.71
C SER A 136 11.00 20.21 4.18
N SER A 137 12.24 20.57 3.83
CA SER A 137 13.33 19.61 3.54
C SER A 137 13.64 18.72 4.73
N ASP A 138 13.60 19.25 5.96
CA ASP A 138 13.90 18.46 7.17
C ASP A 138 12.89 17.34 7.37
N THR A 139 11.61 17.59 7.05
CA THR A 139 10.57 16.55 7.11
C THR A 139 10.82 15.47 6.06
N ARG A 140 11.25 15.86 4.84
CA ARG A 140 11.61 14.92 3.76
C ARG A 140 12.86 14.10 4.12
N TYR A 141 13.85 14.74 4.75
CA TYR A 141 15.02 14.06 5.32
C TYR A 141 14.64 13.02 6.38
N ASP A 142 13.68 13.36 7.25
CA ASP A 142 13.16 12.44 8.27
C ASP A 142 12.51 11.19 7.65
N VAL A 143 11.88 11.30 6.47
CA VAL A 143 11.34 10.14 5.72
C VAL A 143 12.47 9.20 5.31
N TRP A 144 13.52 9.73 4.67
CA TRP A 144 14.69 8.95 4.28
C TRP A 144 15.39 8.31 5.48
N ARG A 145 15.57 9.07 6.56
CA ARG A 145 16.19 8.57 7.79
C ARG A 145 15.38 7.45 8.44
N SER A 146 14.05 7.59 8.44
CA SER A 146 13.13 6.57 8.94
C SER A 146 13.21 5.29 8.11
N TYR A 147 13.25 5.42 6.78
CA TYR A 147 13.50 4.28 5.88
C TYR A 147 14.79 3.56 6.24
N ARG A 148 15.92 4.27 6.35
CA ARG A 148 17.21 3.65 6.66
C ARG A 148 17.23 2.93 8.01
N ARG A 149 16.58 3.51 9.04
CA ARG A 149 16.45 2.89 10.36
C ARG A 149 15.61 1.61 10.32
N LEU A 150 14.45 1.66 9.68
CA LEU A 150 13.58 0.48 9.55
C LEU A 150 14.28 -0.63 8.78
N MET A 151 14.96 -0.30 7.69
CA MET A 151 15.75 -1.25 6.91
C MET A 151 16.84 -1.91 7.76
N GLN A 152 17.55 -1.13 8.59
CA GLN A 152 18.58 -1.68 9.47
C GLN A 152 17.97 -2.62 10.52
N ASN A 153 16.89 -2.19 11.18
CA ASN A 153 16.19 -3.01 12.19
C ASN A 153 15.69 -4.33 11.58
N ILE A 154 15.11 -4.30 10.38
CA ILE A 154 14.64 -5.52 9.70
C ILE A 154 15.79 -6.48 9.40
N ILE A 155 16.96 -5.95 9.01
CA ILE A 155 18.15 -6.77 8.74
C ILE A 155 18.67 -7.40 10.04
N ASP A 156 18.73 -6.61 11.11
CA ASP A 156 19.22 -7.06 12.42
C ASP A 156 18.27 -8.10 13.05
N ASP A 157 16.96 -7.90 12.91
CA ASP A 157 15.92 -8.81 13.43
C ASP A 157 15.66 -10.02 12.51
N GLY A 158 16.08 -9.94 11.24
CA GLY A 158 15.95 -10.99 10.24
C GLY A 158 14.54 -11.20 9.65
N ASN A 159 13.54 -10.38 10.02
CA ASN A 159 12.19 -10.43 9.44
C ASN A 159 11.46 -9.07 9.47
N THR A 160 10.40 -8.95 8.66
CA THR A 160 9.51 -7.77 8.65
C THR A 160 8.31 -7.90 9.57
N ASP A 161 8.12 -9.05 10.21
CA ASP A 161 6.96 -9.32 11.05
C ASP A 161 6.94 -8.40 12.28
N ALA A 162 8.11 -8.10 12.85
CA ALA A 162 8.23 -7.16 13.97
C ALA A 162 7.74 -5.74 13.62
N VAL A 163 7.93 -5.30 12.37
CA VAL A 163 7.54 -3.96 11.90
C VAL A 163 6.01 -3.83 11.81
N PHE A 164 5.31 -4.88 11.40
CA PHE A 164 3.86 -4.85 11.18
C PHE A 164 3.03 -5.57 12.25
N GLY A 165 3.66 -6.33 13.16
CA GLY A 165 2.98 -7.12 14.19
C GLY A 165 2.61 -6.33 15.45
N GLY A 166 3.15 -5.13 15.61
CA GLY A 166 2.95 -4.27 16.77
C GLY A 166 2.24 -2.94 16.47
N ALA A 167 2.22 -2.06 17.45
CA ALA A 167 1.77 -0.68 17.26
C ALA A 167 2.67 0.04 16.25
N VAL A 168 2.06 0.79 15.33
CA VAL A 168 2.80 1.56 14.31
C VAL A 168 3.68 2.61 14.99
N GLY A 169 4.99 2.37 15.00
CA GLY A 169 5.99 3.30 15.52
C GLY A 169 6.15 4.54 14.63
N ARG A 170 6.87 5.56 15.13
CA ARG A 170 7.08 6.84 14.42
C ARG A 170 7.68 6.65 13.03
N ASP A 171 8.75 5.87 12.92
CA ASP A 171 9.48 5.70 11.65
C ASP A 171 8.58 5.04 10.60
N LEU A 172 7.79 4.03 11.00
CA LEU A 172 6.83 3.37 10.09
C LEU A 172 5.68 4.32 9.72
N GLN A 173 5.17 5.10 10.68
CA GLN A 173 4.13 6.08 10.43
C GLN A 173 4.57 7.11 9.38
N LEU A 174 5.80 7.61 9.47
CA LEU A 174 6.35 8.55 8.49
C LEU A 174 6.38 7.97 7.08
N LEU A 175 6.77 6.69 6.92
CA LEU A 175 6.73 6.03 5.63
C LEU A 175 5.31 5.77 5.13
N ILE A 176 4.39 5.38 6.00
CA ILE A 176 2.98 5.18 5.65
C ILE A 176 2.41 6.48 5.07
N ASP A 177 2.59 7.59 5.78
CA ASP A 177 2.05 8.89 5.37
C ASP A 177 2.70 9.37 4.06
N ALA A 178 4.02 9.19 3.91
CA ALA A 178 4.76 9.60 2.72
C ALA A 178 4.41 8.74 1.48
N ILE A 179 4.25 7.42 1.64
CA ILE A 179 3.83 6.53 0.55
C ILE A 179 2.36 6.76 0.19
N ALA A 180 1.52 7.15 1.15
CA ALA A 180 0.13 7.51 0.92
C ALA A 180 -0.05 8.95 0.38
N SER A 181 1.00 9.57 -0.15
CA SER A 181 0.99 10.89 -0.80
C SER A 181 1.06 10.76 -2.33
N PRO A 182 0.80 11.84 -3.10
CA PRO A 182 0.99 11.83 -4.55
C PRO A 182 2.40 11.38 -5.00
N ALA A 183 3.43 11.71 -4.23
CA ALA A 183 4.79 11.26 -4.52
C ALA A 183 5.04 9.77 -4.21
N GLY A 184 4.04 8.99 -3.78
CA GLY A 184 4.23 7.64 -3.24
C GLY A 184 4.95 6.67 -4.17
N LEU A 185 4.60 6.65 -5.47
CA LEU A 185 5.29 5.81 -6.45
C LEU A 185 6.72 6.30 -6.73
N ALA A 186 6.90 7.61 -6.84
CA ALA A 186 8.19 8.25 -7.05
C ALA A 186 9.12 7.99 -5.85
N LEU A 187 8.59 8.01 -4.63
CA LEU A 187 9.31 7.68 -3.41
C LEU A 187 9.79 6.23 -3.39
N ILE A 188 8.95 5.29 -3.82
CA ILE A 188 9.37 3.88 -3.97
C ILE A 188 10.51 3.78 -4.99
N ALA A 189 10.41 4.45 -6.13
CA ALA A 189 11.47 4.48 -7.14
C ALA A 189 12.76 5.12 -6.62
N ALA A 190 12.65 6.21 -5.86
CA ALA A 190 13.78 6.89 -5.21
C ALA A 190 14.51 5.99 -4.21
N PHE A 191 13.79 5.20 -3.40
CA PHE A 191 14.41 4.22 -2.51
C PHE A 191 15.16 3.13 -3.28
N ILE A 192 14.65 2.72 -4.45
CA ILE A 192 15.35 1.77 -5.31
C ILE A 192 16.66 2.37 -5.83
N VAL A 193 16.61 3.62 -6.33
CA VAL A 193 17.80 4.36 -6.78
C VAL A 193 18.84 4.48 -5.66
N ASP A 194 18.43 4.94 -4.47
CA ASP A 194 19.31 5.08 -3.30
C ASP A 194 20.00 3.76 -2.93
N GLU A 195 19.25 2.65 -2.91
CA GLU A 195 19.82 1.35 -2.59
C GLU A 195 20.79 0.83 -3.66
N VAL A 196 20.51 1.06 -4.95
CA VAL A 196 21.42 0.66 -6.03
C VAL A 196 22.70 1.49 -5.97
N GLU A 197 22.59 2.81 -5.79
CA GLU A 197 23.74 3.72 -5.62
C GLU A 197 24.62 3.35 -4.42
N ARG A 198 24.00 2.91 -3.33
CA ARG A 198 24.72 2.43 -2.15
C ARG A 198 25.65 1.26 -2.46
N THR A 199 25.30 0.41 -3.44
CA THR A 199 26.13 -0.75 -3.81
C THR A 199 27.35 -0.40 -4.66
N LYS A 200 27.40 0.80 -5.24
CA LYS A 200 28.59 1.27 -5.96
C LYS A 200 29.72 1.59 -4.95
N PRO A 201 30.95 1.11 -5.18
CA PRO A 201 32.10 1.49 -4.36
C PRO A 201 32.40 2.99 -4.53
N ASP A 202 32.82 3.67 -3.46
CA ASP A 202 32.98 5.13 -3.47
C ASP A 202 33.97 5.64 -4.53
N GLY A 203 34.98 4.85 -4.89
CA GLY A 203 35.92 5.18 -5.97
C GLY A 203 35.32 5.18 -7.38
N ASN A 204 34.14 4.56 -7.57
CA ASN A 204 33.44 4.51 -8.84
C ASN A 204 32.26 5.49 -8.91
N LYS A 205 32.04 6.30 -7.86
CA LYS A 205 30.92 7.24 -7.81
C LYS A 205 31.23 8.51 -8.58
N THR A 206 30.45 8.75 -9.62
CA THR A 206 30.43 10.00 -10.39
C THR A 206 29.83 11.15 -9.57
N GLU A 207 29.92 12.37 -10.07
CA GLU A 207 29.23 13.52 -9.47
C GLU A 207 27.71 13.35 -9.49
N GLN A 208 27.18 12.77 -10.58
CA GLN A 208 25.78 12.38 -10.72
C GLN A 208 25.38 11.36 -9.63
N ASP A 209 26.19 10.33 -9.39
CA ASP A 209 25.94 9.33 -8.34
C ASP A 209 25.87 9.96 -6.93
N ARG A 210 26.58 11.07 -6.70
CA ARG A 210 26.52 11.81 -5.43
C ARG A 210 25.26 12.66 -5.33
N GLN A 211 24.81 13.25 -6.43
CA GLN A 211 23.54 13.98 -6.50
C GLN A 211 22.37 13.02 -6.27
N LEU A 212 22.44 11.80 -6.81
CA LEU A 212 21.41 10.77 -6.64
C LEU A 212 21.20 10.30 -5.18
N ARG A 213 22.14 10.59 -4.26
CA ARG A 213 21.99 10.25 -2.83
C ARG A 213 20.89 11.03 -2.11
N TYR A 214 20.47 12.16 -2.66
CA TYR A 214 19.48 13.06 -2.03
C TYR A 214 18.13 13.02 -2.74
N VAL A 215 17.92 12.06 -3.64
CA VAL A 215 16.72 11.98 -4.48
C VAL A 215 15.44 11.94 -3.66
N VAL A 216 15.44 11.29 -2.49
CA VAL A 216 14.27 11.25 -1.59
C VAL A 216 13.96 12.63 -0.99
N GLU A 217 15.00 13.42 -0.71
CA GLU A 217 14.88 14.77 -0.14
C GLU A 217 14.38 15.77 -1.18
N ASP A 218 14.72 15.55 -2.45
CA ASP A 218 14.37 16.42 -3.57
C ASP A 218 13.00 16.12 -4.18
N LEU A 219 12.32 15.05 -3.76
CA LEU A 219 10.98 14.73 -4.27
C LEU A 219 10.01 15.89 -4.01
N ASP A 220 9.23 16.22 -5.03
CA ASP A 220 8.07 17.08 -4.91
C ASP A 220 6.88 16.28 -4.38
N TYR A 221 6.47 16.60 -3.16
CA TYR A 221 5.28 16.03 -2.52
C TYR A 221 3.99 16.81 -2.84
N SER A 222 4.08 17.99 -3.48
CA SER A 222 2.92 18.82 -3.80
C SER A 222 2.02 18.21 -4.88
N GLY A 223 2.58 17.32 -5.72
CA GLY A 223 1.89 16.67 -6.83
C GLY A 223 1.87 17.48 -8.11
N ALA A 224 2.64 18.58 -8.21
CA ALA A 224 2.66 19.45 -9.39
C ALA A 224 3.26 18.75 -10.63
N ASP A 225 4.29 17.93 -10.45
CA ASP A 225 4.93 17.14 -11.53
C ASP A 225 5.12 15.66 -11.15
N GLU A 226 4.06 15.02 -10.64
CA GLU A 226 4.12 13.62 -10.23
C GLU A 226 4.49 12.67 -11.39
N ALA A 227 3.99 12.95 -12.60
CA ALA A 227 4.21 12.09 -13.77
C ALA A 227 5.64 12.18 -14.31
N GLY A 228 6.18 13.40 -14.46
CA GLY A 228 7.55 13.61 -14.95
C GLY A 228 8.57 13.03 -13.99
N GLN A 229 8.45 13.37 -12.71
CA GLN A 229 9.32 12.88 -11.64
C GLN A 229 9.30 11.35 -11.53
N LEU A 230 8.12 10.72 -11.56
CA LEU A 230 8.03 9.27 -11.54
C LEU A 230 8.75 8.65 -12.75
N ALA A 231 8.52 9.20 -13.94
CA ALA A 231 9.08 8.65 -15.17
C ALA A 231 10.62 8.76 -15.20
N GLU A 232 11.17 9.87 -14.73
CA GLU A 232 12.61 10.06 -14.61
C GLU A 232 13.22 9.04 -13.65
N LEU A 233 12.65 8.91 -12.44
CA LEU A 233 13.16 7.99 -11.43
C LEU A 233 13.07 6.53 -11.85
N LEU A 234 12.06 6.14 -12.62
CA LEU A 234 11.94 4.78 -13.14
C LEU A 234 12.99 4.50 -14.23
N ASP A 235 13.23 5.44 -15.13
CA ASP A 235 14.28 5.30 -16.14
C ASP A 235 15.65 5.20 -15.47
N THR A 236 15.94 6.08 -14.50
CA THR A 236 17.17 6.03 -13.68
C THR A 236 17.29 4.69 -12.93
N ALA A 237 16.24 4.23 -12.25
CA ALA A 237 16.27 2.96 -11.53
C ALA A 237 16.57 1.77 -12.46
N VAL A 238 15.94 1.74 -13.64
CA VAL A 238 16.14 0.67 -14.63
C VAL A 238 17.57 0.69 -15.16
N GLU A 239 18.10 1.86 -15.51
CA GLU A 239 19.48 2.04 -15.97
C GLU A 239 20.48 1.59 -14.91
N LEU A 240 20.35 2.08 -13.68
CA LEU A 240 21.23 1.73 -12.57
C LEU A 240 21.22 0.23 -12.25
N ILE A 241 20.05 -0.40 -12.21
CA ILE A 241 19.93 -1.86 -11.98
C ILE A 241 20.55 -2.65 -13.16
N ALA A 242 20.46 -2.14 -14.39
CA ALA A 242 21.02 -2.81 -15.56
C ALA A 242 22.56 -2.73 -15.62
N GLU A 243 23.14 -1.68 -15.05
CA GLU A 243 24.58 -1.42 -15.09
C GLU A 243 25.35 -1.88 -13.84
N VAL A 244 24.66 -2.02 -12.70
CA VAL A 244 25.31 -2.43 -11.45
C VAL A 244 25.95 -3.81 -11.59
N ARG A 245 27.28 -3.89 -11.48
CA ARG A 245 28.02 -5.16 -11.53
C ARG A 245 28.23 -5.79 -10.15
N ALA A 246 28.12 -4.99 -9.10
CA ALA A 246 28.25 -5.47 -7.74
C ALA A 246 27.06 -6.37 -7.37
N ARG A 247 27.35 -7.51 -6.77
CA ARG A 247 26.31 -8.41 -6.24
C ARG A 247 25.55 -7.67 -5.12
N PRO A 248 24.22 -7.58 -5.19
CA PRO A 248 23.44 -6.91 -4.15
C PRO A 248 23.46 -7.71 -2.84
N ASP A 249 23.29 -7.00 -1.73
CA ASP A 249 22.98 -7.61 -0.44
C ASP A 249 21.53 -8.13 -0.46
N PHE A 250 21.39 -9.44 -0.67
CA PHE A 250 20.08 -10.07 -0.78
C PHE A 250 19.20 -9.91 0.45
N ALA A 251 19.77 -9.86 1.65
CA ALA A 251 18.99 -9.70 2.87
C ALA A 251 18.33 -8.31 2.87
N ARG A 252 19.12 -7.28 2.57
CA ARG A 252 18.64 -5.91 2.47
C ARG A 252 17.63 -5.71 1.34
N ILE A 253 17.89 -6.24 0.14
CA ILE A 253 16.95 -6.03 -0.98
C ILE A 253 15.62 -6.75 -0.75
N ARG A 254 15.63 -7.93 -0.09
CA ARG A 254 14.40 -8.60 0.35
C ARG A 254 13.67 -7.80 1.44
N ALA A 255 14.41 -7.28 2.43
CA ALA A 255 13.84 -6.41 3.47
C ALA A 255 13.13 -5.20 2.86
N MET A 256 13.74 -4.55 1.85
CA MET A 256 13.15 -3.41 1.15
C MET A 256 11.86 -3.81 0.44
N ARG A 257 11.91 -4.91 -0.34
CA ARG A 257 10.74 -5.44 -1.03
C ARG A 257 9.60 -5.71 -0.04
N ASP A 258 9.90 -6.41 1.05
CA ASP A 258 8.91 -6.89 2.00
C ASP A 258 8.31 -5.72 2.81
N LEU A 259 9.12 -4.71 3.18
CA LEU A 259 8.68 -3.47 3.81
C LEU A 259 7.74 -2.68 2.90
N LEU A 260 8.18 -2.35 1.68
CA LEU A 260 7.42 -1.48 0.77
C LEU A 260 6.14 -2.17 0.27
N THR A 261 6.24 -3.46 -0.09
CA THR A 261 5.06 -4.28 -0.42
C THR A 261 4.13 -4.40 0.78
N GLY A 262 4.69 -4.56 1.97
CA GLY A 262 3.96 -4.63 3.23
C GLY A 262 3.17 -3.35 3.53
N ILE A 263 3.73 -2.17 3.28
CA ILE A 263 3.02 -0.89 3.44
C ILE A 263 1.90 -0.77 2.40
N VAL A 264 2.21 -0.93 1.11
CA VAL A 264 1.25 -0.77 -0.01
C VAL A 264 0.04 -1.71 0.14
N ASN A 265 0.27 -2.96 0.56
CA ASN A 265 -0.81 -3.92 0.74
C ASN A 265 -1.73 -3.59 1.92
N ARG A 266 -1.19 -2.91 2.94
CA ARG A 266 -1.93 -2.52 4.15
C ARG A 266 -2.61 -1.17 4.02
N LEU A 267 -2.15 -0.28 3.14
CA LEU A 267 -2.81 0.99 2.88
C LEU A 267 -4.27 0.80 2.44
N PRO A 268 -5.24 1.58 2.93
CA PRO A 268 -6.62 1.58 2.45
C PRO A 268 -6.74 1.93 0.96
N GLY A 269 -7.76 1.38 0.29
CA GLY A 269 -7.99 1.66 -1.14
C GLY A 269 -8.31 3.13 -1.44
N ASN A 270 -9.05 3.80 -0.55
CA ASN A 270 -9.34 5.23 -0.66
C ASN A 270 -8.09 6.09 -0.46
N ALA A 271 -7.17 5.72 0.43
CA ALA A 271 -5.90 6.42 0.61
C ALA A 271 -5.06 6.39 -0.68
N LEU A 272 -4.95 5.21 -1.30
CA LEU A 272 -4.27 5.04 -2.59
C LEU A 272 -4.94 5.87 -3.70
N ALA A 273 -6.28 5.86 -3.76
CA ALA A 273 -7.03 6.64 -4.74
C ALA A 273 -6.82 8.15 -4.56
N VAL A 274 -6.80 8.65 -3.32
CA VAL A 274 -6.48 10.07 -3.01
C VAL A 274 -5.04 10.42 -3.40
N ALA A 275 -4.12 9.47 -3.21
CA ALA A 275 -2.73 9.60 -3.64
C ALA A 275 -2.54 9.47 -5.17
N GLY A 276 -3.60 9.24 -5.95
CA GLY A 276 -3.51 9.19 -7.41
C GLY A 276 -3.03 7.87 -8.01
N PHE A 277 -2.92 6.78 -7.23
CA PHE A 277 -2.45 5.49 -7.75
C PHE A 277 -3.20 4.27 -7.20
N THR A 278 -2.98 3.09 -7.82
CA THR A 278 -3.54 1.81 -7.37
C THR A 278 -2.46 0.86 -6.87
N ARG A 279 -2.84 -0.19 -6.13
CA ARG A 279 -1.89 -1.25 -5.75
C ARG A 279 -1.26 -1.93 -6.96
N GLY A 280 -1.99 -2.02 -8.08
CA GLY A 280 -1.45 -2.56 -9.33
C GLY A 280 -0.30 -1.70 -9.86
N MET A 281 -0.48 -0.37 -9.87
CA MET A 281 0.55 0.58 -10.27
C MET A 281 1.79 0.52 -9.37
N ALA A 282 1.60 0.43 -8.05
CA ALA A 282 2.71 0.19 -7.12
C ALA A 282 3.42 -1.15 -7.39
N GLY A 283 2.68 -2.18 -7.80
CA GLY A 283 3.24 -3.45 -8.24
C GLY A 283 4.23 -3.31 -9.40
N HIS A 284 3.99 -2.38 -10.34
CA HIS A 284 4.91 -2.15 -11.45
C HIS A 284 6.25 -1.61 -10.96
N VAL A 285 6.26 -0.68 -10.00
CA VAL A 285 7.52 -0.17 -9.43
C VAL A 285 8.22 -1.24 -8.59
N LEU A 286 7.47 -1.93 -7.71
CA LEU A 286 8.01 -2.95 -6.80
C LEU A 286 8.61 -4.16 -7.54
N ILE A 287 8.19 -4.44 -8.77
CA ILE A 287 8.76 -5.54 -9.56
C ILE A 287 10.22 -5.31 -9.91
N LEU A 288 10.69 -4.05 -9.98
CA LEU A 288 12.09 -3.71 -10.22
C LEU A 288 12.99 -4.24 -9.11
N ILE A 289 12.51 -4.26 -7.86
CA ILE A 289 13.24 -4.84 -6.71
C ILE A 289 13.44 -6.34 -6.92
N SER A 290 12.38 -7.03 -7.37
CA SER A 290 12.43 -8.47 -7.64
C SER A 290 13.28 -8.79 -8.87
N TRP A 291 13.28 -7.92 -9.88
CA TRP A 291 14.17 -8.02 -11.02
C TRP A 291 15.62 -7.84 -10.58
N TRP A 292 15.91 -6.86 -9.73
CA TRP A 292 17.24 -6.68 -9.16
C TRP A 292 17.69 -7.90 -8.34
N LEU A 293 16.81 -8.61 -7.63
CA LEU A 293 17.18 -9.88 -6.98
C LEU A 293 17.55 -11.00 -7.96
N GLY A 294 17.11 -10.92 -9.22
CA GLY A 294 17.47 -11.82 -10.31
C GLY A 294 17.02 -13.28 -10.16
N SER A 295 16.22 -13.61 -9.15
CA SER A 295 15.71 -14.97 -8.93
C SER A 295 14.53 -15.24 -9.85
N ASP A 296 14.56 -16.37 -10.56
CA ASP A 296 13.42 -16.88 -11.35
C ASP A 296 12.84 -15.87 -12.36
N LEU A 297 13.70 -15.34 -13.24
CA LEU A 297 13.35 -14.30 -14.21
C LEU A 297 12.18 -14.70 -15.13
N ALA A 298 12.03 -16.00 -15.44
CA ALA A 298 10.92 -16.49 -16.24
C ALA A 298 9.58 -16.31 -15.51
N ARG A 299 9.50 -16.70 -14.23
CA ARG A 299 8.29 -16.46 -13.41
C ARG A 299 8.06 -14.97 -13.15
N LEU A 300 9.14 -14.20 -13.02
CA LEU A 300 9.03 -12.77 -12.84
C LEU A 300 8.45 -12.09 -14.10
N ALA A 301 8.91 -12.48 -15.30
CA ALA A 301 8.38 -11.99 -16.56
C ALA A 301 6.89 -12.37 -16.75
N ASP A 302 6.49 -13.59 -16.39
CA ASP A 302 5.08 -14.01 -16.38
C ASP A 302 4.25 -13.19 -15.39
N SER A 303 4.78 -12.94 -14.19
CA SER A 303 4.12 -12.10 -13.18
C SER A 303 3.97 -10.65 -13.67
N ALA A 304 4.99 -10.12 -14.34
CA ALA A 304 4.97 -8.79 -14.94
C ALA A 304 3.90 -8.67 -16.03
N LEU A 305 3.76 -9.71 -16.87
CA LEU A 305 2.73 -9.79 -17.90
C LEU A 305 1.33 -9.86 -17.30
N ARG A 306 1.11 -10.70 -16.28
CA ARG A 306 -0.19 -10.77 -15.58
C ARG A 306 -0.55 -9.46 -14.93
N LEU A 307 0.42 -8.79 -14.32
CA LEU A 307 0.21 -7.46 -13.74
C LEU A 307 -0.17 -6.45 -14.81
N GLU A 308 0.53 -6.44 -15.95
CA GLU A 308 0.21 -5.61 -17.12
C GLU A 308 -1.23 -5.86 -17.58
N MET A 309 -1.62 -7.11 -17.83
CA MET A 309 -2.99 -7.45 -18.25
C MET A 309 -4.07 -7.05 -17.23
N LEU A 310 -3.79 -7.20 -15.93
CA LEU A 310 -4.73 -6.84 -14.86
C LEU A 310 -4.88 -5.32 -14.68
N THR A 311 -3.89 -4.55 -15.11
CA THR A 311 -3.83 -3.11 -14.92
C THR A 311 -3.95 -2.33 -16.23
N GLU A 312 -3.98 -2.99 -17.38
CA GLU A 312 -4.02 -2.38 -18.71
C GLU A 312 -5.12 -1.32 -18.83
N ALA A 313 -6.36 -1.70 -18.46
CA ALA A 313 -7.49 -0.79 -18.43
C ALA A 313 -7.33 0.33 -17.40
N GLN A 314 -6.61 0.12 -16.29
CA GLN A 314 -6.34 1.16 -15.29
C GLN A 314 -5.26 2.13 -15.77
N LEU A 315 -4.22 1.63 -16.45
CA LEU A 315 -3.14 2.44 -17.00
C LEU A 315 -3.62 3.32 -18.17
N THR A 316 -4.61 2.84 -18.95
CA THR A 316 -5.21 3.60 -20.07
C THR A 316 -6.41 4.44 -19.67
N ALA A 317 -7.31 3.95 -18.80
CA ALA A 317 -8.54 4.68 -18.47
C ALA A 317 -8.36 5.73 -17.36
N ALA A 318 -7.30 5.66 -16.55
CA ALA A 318 -7.22 6.50 -15.37
C ALA A 318 -6.96 7.98 -15.69
N GLY A 319 -6.23 8.32 -16.76
CA GLY A 319 -5.78 9.71 -16.98
C GLY A 319 -5.03 10.31 -15.77
N THR A 320 -4.67 9.48 -14.79
CA THR A 320 -3.96 9.85 -13.57
C THR A 320 -2.50 10.12 -13.92
N SER A 321 -1.94 11.19 -13.38
CA SER A 321 -0.52 11.55 -13.43
C SER A 321 0.40 10.33 -13.26
N ALA A 322 0.17 9.51 -12.25
CA ALA A 322 0.92 8.28 -12.00
C ALA A 322 0.88 7.26 -13.17
N GLY A 323 -0.24 7.15 -13.87
CA GLY A 323 -0.42 6.23 -15.01
C GLY A 323 0.39 6.69 -16.22
N VAL A 324 0.46 8.01 -16.43
CA VAL A 324 1.32 8.64 -17.44
C VAL A 324 2.80 8.45 -17.11
N GLY A 325 3.17 8.64 -15.83
CA GLY A 325 4.55 8.50 -15.36
C GLY A 325 5.13 7.08 -15.54
N LEU A 326 4.28 6.04 -15.57
CA LEU A 326 4.71 4.67 -15.87
C LEU A 326 5.10 4.44 -17.35
N LYS A 327 5.00 5.47 -18.21
CA LYS A 327 5.36 5.51 -19.64
C LYS A 327 4.92 4.24 -20.40
N PRO A 328 3.61 3.94 -20.49
CA PRO A 328 3.11 2.80 -21.26
C PRO A 328 3.30 3.06 -22.77
N ILE A 329 4.34 2.49 -23.37
CA ILE A 329 4.52 2.45 -24.83
C ILE A 329 4.02 1.09 -25.31
N GLY A 330 2.99 1.07 -26.16
CA GLY A 330 2.39 -0.16 -26.65
C GLY A 330 1.71 -1.00 -25.56
N GLY A 331 1.16 -0.36 -24.52
CA GLY A 331 0.44 -1.02 -23.43
C GLY A 331 1.31 -1.49 -22.25
N SER A 332 2.65 -1.44 -22.36
CA SER A 332 3.56 -1.97 -21.34
C SER A 332 4.35 -0.88 -20.60
N SER A 333 4.33 -0.91 -19.27
CA SER A 333 5.10 0.00 -18.43
C SER A 333 6.61 -0.14 -18.63
N VAL A 334 7.39 0.91 -18.33
CA VAL A 334 8.88 0.85 -18.32
C VAL A 334 9.40 -0.32 -17.48
N CYS A 335 8.82 -0.53 -16.29
CA CYS A 335 9.25 -1.60 -15.39
C CYS A 335 8.99 -2.99 -15.97
N THR A 336 7.78 -3.22 -16.52
CA THR A 336 7.43 -4.51 -17.13
C THR A 336 8.33 -4.81 -18.32
N ARG A 337 8.62 -3.82 -19.17
CA ARG A 337 9.55 -3.98 -20.30
C ARG A 337 10.96 -4.31 -19.83
N ALA A 338 11.47 -3.62 -18.80
CA ALA A 338 12.79 -3.90 -18.23
C ALA A 338 12.91 -5.35 -17.75
N VAL A 339 11.91 -5.85 -17.03
CA VAL A 339 11.87 -7.24 -16.55
C VAL A 339 11.79 -8.26 -17.68
N ARG A 340 10.93 -8.02 -18.68
CA ARG A 340 10.72 -8.96 -19.80
C ARG A 340 11.95 -9.07 -20.70
N ASN A 341 12.66 -7.97 -20.91
CA ASN A 341 13.75 -7.89 -21.88
C ASN A 341 15.14 -8.04 -21.24
N GLY A 342 15.26 -7.87 -19.92
CA GLY A 342 16.53 -7.68 -19.24
C GLY A 342 16.97 -8.85 -18.36
N ARG A 343 18.27 -9.16 -18.39
CA ARG A 343 18.95 -9.77 -17.25
C ARG A 343 19.31 -8.66 -16.24
N PRO A 344 19.22 -8.91 -14.93
CA PRO A 344 19.69 -7.97 -13.91
C PRO A 344 21.17 -7.67 -14.14
N GLY A 345 21.59 -6.41 -13.98
CA GLY A 345 22.96 -5.98 -14.26
C GLY A 345 24.02 -6.77 -13.53
N TRP A 346 23.74 -7.14 -12.26
CA TRP A 346 24.74 -7.82 -11.43
C TRP A 346 24.98 -9.29 -11.83
N LYS A 347 24.10 -9.86 -12.66
CA LYS A 347 24.24 -11.23 -13.20
C LYS A 347 24.90 -11.25 -14.59
N ARG A 348 25.32 -10.11 -15.12
CA ARG A 348 25.95 -10.00 -16.45
C ARG A 348 27.40 -10.46 -16.44
#